data_AF-A0A959L5Q4-F1
#
_entry.id   AF-A0A959L5Q4-F1
#
_cell.length_a   1.000
_cell.length_b   1.000
_cell.length_c   1.000
_cell.angle_alpha   90.00
_cell.angle_beta   90.00
_cell.angle_gamma   90.00
#
_symmetry.space_group_name_H-M   'P 1'
#
loop_
_entity.id
_entity.type
_entity.pdbx_description
1 polymer ?
#
loop_
_entity_poly.entity_id
_entity_poly.type
_entity_poly.pdbx_seq_one_letter_code
_entity_poly.pdbx_strand_id
1 'polypeptide(L)'
;MYLRHGLVKVCCILLLSSLFSCGNEEVIKSKDETPFVRVRFTALPEHVTSPAENLSSQDKIELGRLLFFDPILSGDKDVACATCHHLSSGYAEILEISIGVNG
;
A
#
# COMPACT_ATOMS: atom_id res chain seq x y z
N MET A 1 -38.11 -57.19 20.77
CA MET A 1 -36.85 -56.74 21.38
C MET A 1 -35.82 -56.15 20.39
N TYR A 2 -36.05 -56.16 19.06
CA TYR A 2 -35.11 -55.59 18.08
C TYR A 2 -35.17 -54.05 17.90
N LEU A 3 -36.33 -53.41 18.10
CA LEU A 3 -36.49 -51.95 17.94
C LEU A 3 -35.73 -51.12 19.00
N ARG A 4 -35.59 -51.63 20.24
CA ARG A 4 -34.89 -50.92 21.32
C ARG A 4 -33.36 -50.94 21.14
N HIS A 5 -32.83 -51.97 20.48
CA HIS A 5 -31.41 -52.06 20.13
C HIS A 5 -31.04 -51.24 18.88
N GLY A 6 -31.97 -51.10 17.94
CA GLY A 6 -31.79 -50.22 16.77
C GLY A 6 -31.69 -48.74 17.16
N LEU A 7 -32.56 -48.28 18.06
CA LEU A 7 -32.55 -46.88 18.52
C LEU A 7 -31.27 -46.52 19.28
N VAL A 8 -30.75 -47.44 20.11
CA VAL A 8 -29.49 -47.23 20.85
C VAL A 8 -28.29 -47.21 19.91
N LYS A 9 -28.25 -48.06 18.88
CA LYS A 9 -27.17 -48.03 17.87
C LYS A 9 -27.19 -46.75 17.02
N VAL A 10 -28.36 -46.28 16.61
CA VAL A 10 -28.51 -45.01 15.87
C VAL A 10 -28.07 -43.83 16.74
N CYS A 11 -28.45 -43.82 18.02
CA CYS A 11 -28.04 -42.78 18.95
C CYS A 11 -26.51 -42.80 19.21
N CYS A 12 -25.90 -43.99 19.37
CA CYS A 12 -24.45 -44.11 19.49
C CYS A 12 -23.70 -43.66 18.23
N ILE A 13 -24.22 -43.97 17.03
CA ILE A 13 -23.59 -43.52 15.77
C ILE A 13 -23.70 -42.00 15.60
N LEU A 14 -24.84 -41.40 15.95
CA LEU A 14 -25.04 -39.94 15.92
C LEU A 14 -24.21 -39.19 16.97
N LEU A 15 -23.99 -39.80 18.14
CA LEU A 15 -23.11 -39.27 19.18
C LEU A 15 -21.62 -39.39 18.81
N LEU A 16 -21.24 -40.44 18.08
CA LEU A 16 -19.86 -40.64 17.60
C LEU A 16 -19.50 -39.70 16.45
N SER A 17 -20.45 -39.37 15.56
CA SER A 17 -20.22 -38.45 14.44
C SER A 17 -20.07 -36.99 14.89
N SER A 18 -20.66 -36.60 16.01
CA SER A 18 -20.51 -35.25 16.58
C SER A 18 -19.17 -35.03 17.28
N LEU A 19 -18.44 -36.09 17.65
CA LEU A 19 -17.10 -35.98 18.25
C LEU A 19 -15.98 -35.82 17.20
N PHE A 20 -16.24 -36.09 15.93
CA PHE A 20 -15.24 -35.97 14.84
C PHE A 20 -15.30 -34.65 14.06
N SER A 21 -16.23 -33.73 14.40
CA SER A 21 -16.34 -32.44 13.72
C SER A 21 -15.38 -31.38 14.30
N CYS A 22 -14.09 -31.68 14.32
CA CYS A 22 -13.06 -30.63 14.31
C CYS A 22 -12.87 -30.20 12.84
N GLY A 23 -13.68 -29.24 12.41
CA GLY A 23 -13.42 -28.51 11.17
C GLY A 23 -12.26 -27.56 11.41
N ASN A 24 -11.23 -27.66 10.58
CA ASN A 24 -10.08 -26.77 10.59
C ASN A 24 -10.54 -25.32 10.34
N GLU A 25 -10.26 -24.42 11.28
CA GLU A 25 -10.35 -22.98 11.02
C GLU A 25 -9.21 -22.62 10.06
N GLU A 26 -9.50 -22.43 8.78
CA GLU A 26 -8.62 -21.62 7.94
C GLU A 26 -8.73 -20.18 8.47
N VAL A 27 -7.70 -19.76 9.20
CA VAL A 27 -7.49 -18.35 9.53
C VAL A 27 -7.43 -17.60 8.21
N ILE A 28 -8.52 -16.91 7.86
CA ILE A 28 -8.48 -15.85 6.87
C ILE A 28 -7.53 -14.81 7.44
N LYS A 29 -6.26 -14.86 7.00
CA LYS A 29 -5.25 -13.85 7.28
C LYS A 29 -5.78 -12.55 6.68
N SER A 30 -6.45 -11.74 7.50
CA SER A 30 -6.88 -10.41 7.10
C SER A 30 -5.64 -9.68 6.63
N LYS A 31 -5.69 -9.23 5.38
CA LYS A 31 -4.60 -8.52 4.70
C LYS A 31 -4.55 -7.05 5.17
N ASP A 32 -4.79 -6.83 6.45
CA ASP A 32 -4.99 -5.54 7.11
C ASP A 32 -4.33 -5.53 8.49
N GLU A 33 -3.10 -6.05 8.55
CA GLU A 33 -2.16 -5.74 9.62
C GLU A 33 -1.20 -4.67 9.10
N THR A 34 -1.69 -3.45 8.84
CA THR A 34 -0.79 -2.32 9.08
C THR A 34 -0.76 -2.14 10.59
N PRO A 35 0.37 -2.37 11.28
CA PRO A 35 0.45 -2.03 12.69
C PRO A 35 0.05 -0.56 12.80
N PHE A 36 -0.84 -0.24 13.74
CA PHE A 36 -1.12 1.14 14.10
C PHE A 36 0.20 1.75 14.60
N VAL A 37 0.99 2.27 13.67
CA VAL A 37 2.25 2.94 13.97
C VAL A 37 1.82 4.11 14.83
N ARG A 38 2.15 4.07 16.13
CA ARG A 38 2.16 5.29 16.92
C ARG A 38 3.20 6.17 16.25
N VAL A 39 2.76 7.02 15.33
CA VAL A 39 3.61 7.98 14.65
C VAL A 39 4.04 8.95 15.73
N ARG A 40 5.19 8.67 16.33
CA ARG A 40 5.86 9.64 17.18
C ARG A 40 6.31 10.73 16.21
N PHE A 41 5.58 11.84 16.19
CA PHE A 41 6.00 13.01 15.45
C PHE A 41 7.38 13.42 15.99
N THR A 42 8.36 13.37 15.10
CA THR A 42 9.73 13.82 15.34
C THR A 42 10.08 14.80 14.24
N ALA A 43 11.19 15.53 14.39
CA ALA A 43 11.67 16.39 13.33
C ALA A 43 11.98 15.56 12.07
N LEU A 44 11.79 16.17 10.90
CA LEU A 44 12.33 15.61 9.67
C LEU A 44 13.86 15.46 9.79
N PRO A 45 14.44 14.45 9.12
CA PRO A 45 15.89 14.27 9.16
C PRO A 45 16.60 15.48 8.56
N GLU A 46 17.75 15.84 9.14
CA GLU A 46 18.59 16.93 8.65
C GLU A 46 19.21 16.62 7.28
N HIS A 47 19.40 15.34 6.99
CA HIS A 47 19.95 14.85 5.72
C HIS A 47 18.98 13.89 5.04
N VAL A 48 18.77 14.08 3.74
CA VAL A 48 17.96 13.18 2.91
C VAL A 48 18.78 11.93 2.59
N THR A 49 18.23 10.76 2.87
CA THR A 49 18.83 9.48 2.48
C THR A 49 18.46 9.15 1.03
N SER A 50 19.45 8.77 0.23
CA SER A 50 19.20 8.34 -1.14
C SER A 50 18.66 6.91 -1.18
N PRO A 51 17.78 6.56 -2.14
CA PRO A 51 17.43 5.16 -2.41
C PRO A 51 18.68 4.33 -2.73
N ALA A 52 18.71 3.07 -2.29
CA ALA A 52 19.89 2.20 -2.42
C ALA A 52 20.36 2.05 -3.88
N GLU A 53 19.41 1.91 -4.81
CA GLU A 53 19.68 1.76 -6.25
C GLU A 53 19.86 3.10 -6.99
N ASN A 54 19.76 4.24 -6.29
CA ASN A 54 19.83 5.57 -6.89
C ASN A 54 20.53 6.57 -5.96
N LEU A 55 21.81 6.31 -5.69
CA LEU A 55 22.65 7.18 -4.84
C LEU A 55 22.76 8.59 -5.42
N SER A 56 22.69 9.61 -4.56
CA SER A 56 22.89 11.00 -4.94
C SER A 56 24.36 11.30 -5.25
N SER A 57 24.56 12.23 -6.18
CA SER A 57 25.84 12.91 -6.43
C SER A 57 25.53 14.37 -6.73
N GLN A 58 26.53 15.27 -6.62
CA GLN A 58 26.33 16.68 -6.93
C GLN A 58 25.84 16.89 -8.36
N ASP A 59 26.46 16.19 -9.32
CA ASP A 59 26.06 16.26 -10.74
C ASP A 59 24.62 15.79 -10.96
N LYS A 60 24.17 14.75 -10.26
CA LYS A 60 22.78 14.25 -10.37
C LYS A 60 21.78 15.21 -9.75
N ILE A 61 22.13 15.84 -8.63
CA ILE A 61 21.29 16.85 -7.99
C ILE A 61 21.14 18.05 -8.92
N GLU A 62 22.25 18.54 -9.49
CA GLU A 62 22.24 19.69 -10.38
C GLU A 62 21.50 19.40 -11.69
N LEU A 63 21.76 18.25 -12.31
CA LEU A 63 21.03 17.82 -13.50
C LEU A 63 19.52 17.67 -13.20
N GLY A 64 19.16 17.02 -12.09
CA GLY A 64 17.77 16.86 -11.69
C GLY A 64 17.08 18.21 -11.45
N ARG A 65 17.78 19.16 -10.84
CA ARG A 65 17.31 20.53 -10.66
C ARG A 65 17.03 21.20 -12.00
N LEU A 66 17.94 21.10 -12.97
CA LEU A 66 17.72 21.68 -14.31
C LEU A 66 16.50 21.04 -15.00
N LEU A 67 16.43 19.71 -15.01
CA LEU A 67 15.34 18.98 -15.66
C LEU A 67 13.96 19.24 -15.04
N PHE A 68 13.89 19.49 -13.73
CA PHE A 68 12.62 19.80 -13.04
C PHE A 68 11.92 21.05 -13.62
N PHE A 69 12.71 22.02 -14.11
CA PHE A 69 12.21 23.28 -14.68
C PHE A 69 12.25 23.32 -16.20
N ASP A 70 12.75 22.27 -16.86
CA ASP A 70 12.90 22.23 -18.31
C ASP A 70 11.74 21.44 -18.95
N PRO A 71 10.93 22.04 -19.84
CA PRO A 71 9.86 21.34 -20.50
C PRO A 71 10.35 20.36 -21.58
N ILE A 72 11.65 20.26 -21.86
CA ILE A 72 12.21 19.37 -22.90
C ILE A 72 11.77 17.90 -22.75
N LEU A 73 11.37 17.48 -21.54
CA LEU A 73 10.88 16.13 -21.25
C LEU A 73 9.40 15.91 -21.60
N SER A 74 8.61 16.96 -21.86
CA SER A 74 7.24 16.81 -22.37
C SER A 74 7.21 16.66 -23.89
N GLY A 75 6.15 16.04 -24.41
CA GLY A 75 6.01 15.80 -25.86
C GLY A 75 6.06 17.10 -26.67
N ASP A 76 5.16 18.03 -26.36
CA ASP A 76 5.05 19.33 -27.02
C ASP A 76 6.06 20.37 -26.50
N LYS A 77 6.87 20.00 -25.50
CA LYS A 77 7.91 20.83 -24.87
C LYS A 77 7.39 22.13 -24.26
N ASP A 78 6.20 22.08 -23.69
CA ASP A 78 5.46 23.18 -23.07
C ASP A 78 5.12 22.96 -21.59
N VAL A 79 5.39 21.76 -21.04
CA VAL A 79 5.07 21.39 -19.65
C VAL A 79 6.32 20.84 -18.98
N ALA A 80 6.76 21.48 -17.90
CA ALA A 80 7.82 20.97 -17.01
C ALA A 80 7.19 20.38 -15.74
N CYS A 81 7.98 19.69 -14.91
CA CYS A 81 7.51 19.27 -13.59
C CYS A 81 7.05 20.48 -12.75
N ALA A 82 7.78 21.59 -12.85
CA ALA A 82 7.48 22.85 -12.19
C ALA A 82 6.17 23.52 -12.65
N THR A 83 5.57 23.10 -13.78
CA THR A 83 4.29 23.66 -14.28
C THR A 83 3.11 23.31 -13.35
N CYS A 84 3.17 22.14 -12.70
CA CYS A 84 2.16 21.71 -11.72
C CYS A 84 2.69 21.71 -10.27
N HIS A 85 4.00 21.52 -10.09
CA HIS A 85 4.64 21.44 -8.76
C HIS A 85 5.30 22.77 -8.36
N HIS A 86 4.50 23.79 -8.05
CA HIS A 86 5.01 25.14 -7.76
C HIS A 86 5.70 25.27 -6.40
N LEU A 87 6.94 25.78 -6.38
CA LEU A 87 7.73 25.98 -5.14
C LEU A 87 7.01 26.87 -4.11
N SER A 88 6.37 27.96 -4.57
CA SER A 88 5.64 28.90 -3.70
C SER A 88 4.46 28.27 -2.97
N SER A 89 3.98 27.13 -3.47
CA SER A 89 2.83 26.39 -2.95
C SER A 89 3.26 25.05 -2.34
N GLY A 90 4.53 24.91 -1.96
CA GLY A 90 5.04 23.66 -1.38
C GLY A 90 5.14 22.51 -2.39
N TYR A 91 5.45 22.82 -3.66
CA TYR A 91 5.50 21.89 -4.78
C TYR A 91 4.14 21.28 -5.16
N ALA A 92 3.06 22.03 -4.98
CA ALA A 92 1.72 21.67 -5.43
C ALA A 92 1.07 22.81 -6.24
N GLU A 93 -0.10 22.55 -6.78
CA GLU A 93 -0.97 23.55 -7.38
C GLU A 93 -2.33 23.60 -6.69
N ILE A 94 -3.14 24.61 -7.03
CA ILE A 94 -4.46 24.82 -6.42
C ILE A 94 -5.59 24.03 -7.10
N LEU A 95 -5.31 23.46 -8.27
CA LEU A 95 -6.28 22.66 -9.00
C LEU A 95 -6.53 21.34 -8.25
N GLU A 96 -7.77 20.87 -8.26
CA GLU A 96 -8.11 19.56 -7.71
C GLU A 96 -7.43 18.43 -8.51
N ILE A 97 -7.34 18.60 -9.83
CA ILE A 97 -6.68 17.68 -10.76
C ILE A 97 -5.82 18.51 -11.72
N SER A 98 -4.55 18.15 -11.81
CA SER A 98 -3.62 18.71 -12.78
C SER A 98 -4.04 18.36 -14.21
N ILE A 99 -3.99 19.34 -15.11
CA ILE A 99 -4.20 19.13 -16.55
C ILE A 99 -3.06 18.28 -17.15
N GLY A 100 -1.87 18.32 -16.56
CA GLY A 100 -0.74 17.47 -16.94
C GLY A 100 -0.22 17.73 -18.37
N VAL A 101 0.52 16.76 -18.91
CA VAL A 101 0.99 16.81 -20.31
C VAL A 101 -0.13 16.27 -21.21
N ASN A 102 -0.47 17.01 -22.27
CA ASN A 102 -1.53 16.69 -23.25
C ASN A 102 -3.00 16.85 -22.80
N GLY A 103 -3.25 17.48 -21.64
CA GLY A 103 -4.62 17.71 -21.15
C GLY A 103 -5.28 16.49 -20.53
#